data_AF-A0A1B6KLM2-F1
#
_entry.id   AF-A0A1B6KLM2-F1
#
_cell.length_a   1.000
_cell.length_b   1.000
_cell.length_c   1.000
_cell.angle_alpha   90.00
_cell.angle_beta   90.00
_cell.angle_gamma   90.00
#
_symmetry.space_group_name_H-M   'P 1'
#
loop_
_entity.id
_entity.type
_entity.pdbx_description
1 polymer ?
#
loop_
_entity_poly.entity_id
_entity_poly.type
_entity_poly.pdbx_seq_one_letter_code
_entity_poly.pdbx_strand_id
1 'polypeptide(L)'
;SSFWLTTADALYQSIAIFYITVAAYSDRVEVGIWEFGTTITTSCMWAMLGQVALETRSWNILHGLSLLVSVGAYYLFCLVYNSVCMQCWGLPSNTWVLRTTLGAPLHWLIVLLTTVVALLPRFVVKCVYASLWPDDVTRAVVEMKQAAKRGDNFLVSWSRSTSTSSIYRAAAAEKHVNPQILTAVG
;
A
#
# COMPACT_ATOMS: atom_id res chain seq x y z
N SER A 1 -20.56 -2.37 19.01
CA SER A 1 -19.69 -1.26 19.46
C SER A 1 -19.02 -0.52 18.30
N SER A 2 -18.70 -1.19 17.18
CA SER A 2 -17.93 -0.61 16.07
C SER A 2 -18.62 0.52 15.30
N PHE A 3 -19.95 0.56 15.21
CA PHE A 3 -20.68 1.62 14.49
C PHE A 3 -20.33 3.02 15.02
N TRP A 4 -20.41 3.22 16.35
CA TRP A 4 -20.11 4.51 16.96
C TRP A 4 -18.67 4.95 16.77
N LEU A 5 -17.72 4.00 16.73
CA LEU A 5 -16.31 4.29 16.46
C LEU A 5 -16.09 4.73 15.01
N THR A 6 -16.72 4.05 14.05
CA THR A 6 -16.66 4.45 12.63
C THR A 6 -17.31 5.81 12.41
N THR A 7 -18.44 6.08 13.07
CA THR A 7 -19.12 7.39 12.99
C THR A 7 -18.28 8.50 13.62
N ALA A 8 -17.69 8.26 14.79
CA ALA A 8 -16.80 9.23 15.45
C ALA A 8 -15.55 9.53 14.61
N ASP A 9 -14.99 8.53 13.94
CA ASP A 9 -13.85 8.69 13.05
C ASP A 9 -14.21 9.51 11.79
N ALA A 10 -15.38 9.25 11.18
CA ALA A 10 -15.87 10.04 10.05
C ALA A 10 -16.12 11.51 10.45
N LEU A 11 -16.63 11.74 11.66
CA LEU A 11 -16.78 13.10 12.22
C LEU A 11 -15.42 13.76 12.43
N TYR A 12 -14.45 13.06 13.02
CA TYR A 12 -13.10 13.57 13.22
C TYR A 12 -12.44 13.95 11.89
N GLN A 13 -12.50 13.08 10.88
CA GLN A 13 -11.97 13.34 9.56
C GLN A 13 -12.60 14.59 8.93
N SER A 14 -13.94 14.72 9.00
CA SER A 14 -14.65 15.87 8.44
C SER A 14 -14.24 17.19 9.12
N ILE A 15 -14.12 17.15 10.45
CA ILE A 15 -13.67 18.29 11.26
C ILE A 15 -12.22 18.65 10.93
N ALA A 16 -11.32 17.66 10.86
CA ALA A 16 -9.91 17.87 10.55
C ALA A 16 -9.73 18.50 9.17
N ILE A 17 -10.41 17.98 8.15
CA ILE A 17 -10.35 18.52 6.79
C ILE A 17 -10.86 19.96 6.75
N PHE A 18 -11.98 20.24 7.42
CA PHE A 18 -12.53 21.59 7.51
C PHE A 18 -11.53 22.56 8.15
N TYR A 19 -11.02 22.25 9.34
CA TYR A 19 -10.11 23.14 10.06
C TYR A 19 -8.75 23.31 9.37
N ILE A 20 -8.19 22.25 8.77
CA ILE A 20 -6.93 22.36 8.02
C ILE A 20 -7.12 23.24 6.79
N THR A 21 -8.24 23.09 6.08
CA THR A 21 -8.49 23.92 4.90
C THR A 21 -8.76 25.37 5.28
N VAL A 22 -9.49 25.62 6.38
CA VAL A 22 -9.67 26.98 6.93
C VAL A 22 -8.32 27.58 7.34
N ALA A 23 -7.46 26.84 8.03
CA ALA A 23 -6.13 27.30 8.42
C ALA A 23 -5.19 27.56 7.22
N ALA A 24 -5.29 26.75 6.16
CA ALA A 24 -4.48 26.95 4.96
C ALA A 24 -4.87 28.22 4.18
N TYR A 25 -6.11 28.69 4.36
CA TYR A 25 -6.64 29.84 3.66
C TYR A 25 -6.84 31.09 4.55
N SER A 26 -6.74 30.96 5.88
CA SER A 26 -6.90 32.09 6.82
C SER A 26 -5.87 33.19 6.63
N ASP A 27 -4.69 32.86 6.10
CA ASP A 27 -3.59 33.81 5.88
C ASP A 27 -3.64 34.48 4.49
N ARG A 28 -4.62 34.13 3.64
CA ARG A 28 -4.69 34.65 2.26
C ARG A 28 -5.95 35.49 2.02
N VAL A 29 -5.75 36.80 1.90
CA VAL A 29 -6.78 37.84 1.73
C VAL A 29 -7.53 37.76 0.39
N GLU A 30 -7.01 37.07 -0.63
CA GLU A 30 -7.56 37.08 -2.01
C GLU A 30 -7.98 35.71 -2.56
N VAL A 31 -8.25 34.72 -1.71
CA VAL A 31 -8.70 33.43 -2.23
C VAL A 31 -10.21 33.45 -2.45
N GLY A 32 -10.60 33.30 -3.71
CA GLY A 32 -12.01 33.16 -4.09
C GLY A 32 -12.65 31.92 -3.45
N ILE A 33 -13.93 32.04 -3.06
CA ILE A 33 -14.77 30.97 -2.50
C ILE A 33 -14.69 29.64 -3.30
N TRP A 34 -14.43 29.76 -4.60
CA TRP A 34 -14.31 28.65 -5.53
C TRP A 34 -12.99 27.86 -5.40
N GLU A 35 -11.86 28.53 -5.17
CA GLU A 35 -10.59 27.83 -4.95
C GLU A 35 -10.63 27.11 -3.60
N PHE A 36 -11.20 27.76 -2.58
CA PHE A 36 -11.44 27.18 -1.26
C PHE A 36 -12.32 25.92 -1.35
N GLY A 37 -13.47 26.02 -2.03
CA GLY A 37 -14.36 24.88 -2.23
C GLY A 37 -13.70 23.73 -2.98
N THR A 38 -12.94 24.04 -4.03
CA THR A 38 -12.22 23.04 -4.83
C THR A 38 -11.16 22.32 -3.99
N THR A 39 -10.42 23.04 -3.15
CA THR A 39 -9.42 22.45 -2.24
C THR A 39 -10.05 21.58 -1.16
N ILE A 40 -11.17 22.00 -0.55
CA ILE A 40 -11.92 21.16 0.39
C ILE A 40 -12.36 19.87 -0.30
N THR A 41 -13.04 19.95 -1.44
CA THR A 41 -13.55 18.76 -2.12
C THR A 41 -12.42 17.81 -2.55
N THR A 42 -11.30 18.36 -3.04
CA THR A 42 -10.13 17.56 -3.44
C THR A 42 -9.53 16.85 -2.22
N SER A 43 -9.33 17.57 -1.11
CA SER A 43 -8.78 16.99 0.12
C SER A 43 -9.70 15.90 0.72
N CYS A 44 -11.02 16.11 0.70
CA CYS A 44 -12.01 15.10 1.07
C CYS A 44 -11.89 13.83 0.22
N MET A 45 -11.79 13.98 -1.10
CA MET A 45 -11.66 12.85 -2.01
C MET A 45 -10.40 12.02 -1.69
N TRP A 46 -9.24 12.68 -1.55
CA TRP A 46 -7.99 12.01 -1.20
C TRP A 46 -8.03 11.32 0.17
N ALA A 47 -8.62 11.97 1.18
CA ALA A 47 -8.79 11.39 2.50
C ALA A 47 -9.68 10.13 2.46
N MET A 48 -10.80 10.17 1.74
CA MET A 48 -11.68 9.01 1.55
C MET A 48 -10.96 7.87 0.83
N LEU A 49 -10.19 8.16 -0.23
CA LEU A 49 -9.41 7.15 -0.94
C LEU A 49 -8.34 6.51 -0.05
N GLY A 50 -7.64 7.32 0.74
CA GLY A 50 -6.68 6.84 1.73
C GLY A 50 -7.31 5.93 2.77
N GLN A 51 -8.52 6.26 3.23
CA GLN A 51 -9.24 5.42 4.19
C GLN A 51 -9.64 4.07 3.60
N VAL A 52 -10.17 4.07 2.37
CA VAL A 52 -10.49 2.85 1.64
C VAL A 52 -9.23 1.99 1.45
N ALA A 53 -8.10 2.63 1.11
CA ALA A 53 -6.82 1.94 0.98
C ALA A 53 -6.35 1.32 2.31
N LEU A 54 -6.50 2.02 3.44
CA LEU A 54 -6.14 1.50 4.78
C LEU A 54 -7.10 0.42 5.28
N GLU A 55 -8.36 0.43 4.84
CA GLU A 55 -9.34 -0.59 5.20
C GLU A 55 -9.14 -1.89 4.41
N THR A 56 -8.58 -1.78 3.21
CA THR A 56 -8.26 -2.91 2.33
C THR A 56 -7.16 -3.80 2.95
N ARG A 57 -7.54 -4.99 3.43
CA ARG A 57 -6.59 -5.96 4.03
C ARG A 57 -5.75 -6.73 3.00
N SER A 58 -6.20 -6.83 1.75
CA SER A 58 -5.48 -7.50 0.66
C SER A 58 -5.50 -6.64 -0.60
N TRP A 59 -4.35 -6.15 -1.02
CA TRP A 59 -4.21 -5.28 -2.18
C TRP A 59 -4.30 -6.11 -3.46
N ASN A 60 -5.46 -6.06 -4.12
CA ASN A 60 -5.69 -6.67 -5.42
C ASN A 60 -5.57 -5.61 -6.53
N ILE A 61 -5.21 -6.02 -7.74
CA ILE A 61 -5.11 -5.16 -8.92
C ILE A 61 -6.45 -4.45 -9.17
N LEU A 62 -7.58 -5.12 -8.93
CA LEU A 62 -8.92 -4.54 -9.07
C LEU A 62 -9.17 -3.38 -8.08
N HIS A 63 -8.66 -3.46 -6.85
CA HIS A 63 -8.77 -2.37 -5.88
C HIS A 63 -7.93 -1.17 -6.32
N GLY A 64 -6.70 -1.41 -6.77
CA GLY A 64 -5.85 -0.36 -7.34
C GLY A 64 -6.47 0.31 -8.57
N LEU A 65 -7.04 -0.48 -9.48
CA LEU A 65 -7.74 0.02 -10.67
C LEU A 65 -8.98 0.84 -10.29
N SER A 66 -9.78 0.37 -9.33
CA SER A 66 -10.97 1.10 -8.86
C SER A 66 -10.62 2.46 -8.24
N LEU A 67 -9.55 2.53 -7.45
CA LEU A 67 -9.05 3.79 -6.90
C LEU A 67 -8.58 4.73 -8.02
N LEU A 68 -7.81 4.21 -8.99
CA LEU A 68 -7.36 4.98 -10.15
C LEU A 68 -8.51 5.53 -10.99
N VAL A 69 -9.51 4.69 -11.28
CA VAL A 69 -10.73 5.10 -11.99
C VAL A 69 -11.49 6.15 -11.20
N SER A 70 -11.57 6.02 -9.87
CA SER A 70 -12.26 7.00 -9.02
C SER A 70 -11.58 8.38 -9.06
N VAL A 71 -10.25 8.42 -8.98
CA VAL A 71 -9.47 9.66 -9.13
C VAL A 71 -9.66 10.25 -10.53
N GLY A 72 -9.53 9.41 -11.55
CA GLY A 72 -9.68 9.82 -12.94
C GLY A 72 -11.07 10.37 -13.24
N ALA A 73 -12.12 9.69 -12.77
CA ALA A 73 -13.51 10.11 -12.93
C ALA A 73 -13.80 11.42 -12.20
N TYR A 74 -13.23 11.63 -11.01
CA TYR A 74 -13.34 12.90 -10.29
C TYR A 74 -12.74 14.06 -11.08
N TYR A 75 -11.49 13.95 -11.54
CA TYR A 75 -10.86 15.00 -12.32
C TYR A 75 -11.56 15.21 -13.67
N LEU A 76 -11.99 14.13 -14.33
CA LEU A 76 -12.76 14.21 -15.57
C LEU A 76 -14.09 14.95 -15.34
N PHE A 77 -14.82 14.61 -14.28
CA PHE A 77 -16.06 15.29 -13.90
C PHE A 77 -15.81 16.77 -13.62
N CYS A 78 -14.77 17.11 -12.85
CA CYS A 78 -14.39 18.49 -12.61
C CYS A 78 -14.09 19.25 -13.92
N LEU A 79 -13.36 18.64 -14.86
CA LEU A 79 -13.06 19.25 -16.16
C LEU A 79 -14.31 19.43 -17.02
N VAL A 80 -15.16 18.41 -17.12
CA VAL A 80 -16.41 18.46 -17.90
C VAL A 80 -17.36 19.49 -17.31
N TYR A 81 -17.57 19.49 -15.99
CA TYR A 81 -18.39 20.48 -15.29
C TYR A 81 -17.91 21.91 -15.55
N ASN A 82 -16.59 22.14 -15.45
CA ASN A 82 -16.00 23.45 -15.75
C ASN A 82 -16.15 23.85 -17.23
N SER A 83 -16.21 22.90 -18.17
CA SER A 83 -16.39 23.18 -19.60
C SER A 83 -17.85 23.41 -20.02
N VAL A 84 -18.80 22.68 -19.43
CA VAL A 84 -20.21 22.65 -19.89
C VAL A 84 -21.11 23.60 -19.09
N CYS A 85 -21.03 23.63 -17.76
CA CYS A 85 -21.88 24.52 -16.95
C CYS A 85 -21.51 26.00 -17.13
N MET A 86 -20.23 26.30 -17.33
CA MET A 86 -19.73 27.68 -17.48
C MET A 86 -20.16 28.31 -18.81
N GLN A 87 -20.19 27.52 -19.90
CA GLN A 87 -20.57 27.99 -21.22
C GLN A 87 -22.09 28.21 -21.36
N CYS A 88 -22.89 27.57 -20.51
CA CYS A 88 -24.35 27.63 -20.57
C CYS A 88 -24.98 28.69 -19.65
N TRP A 89 -24.37 29.02 -18.50
CA TRP A 89 -25.00 29.86 -17.46
C TRP A 89 -24.31 31.21 -17.18
N GLY A 90 -23.29 31.61 -17.97
CA GLY A 90 -22.73 32.97 -17.91
C GLY A 90 -22.05 33.34 -16.59
N LEU A 91 -21.56 32.36 -15.82
CA LEU A 91 -20.80 32.61 -14.59
C LEU A 91 -19.35 33.01 -14.90
N PRO A 92 -18.70 33.81 -14.04
CA PRO A 92 -17.31 34.23 -14.24
C PRO A 92 -16.38 33.01 -14.34
N SER A 93 -15.52 33.03 -15.36
CA SER A 93 -14.57 31.98 -15.73
C SER A 93 -13.78 31.40 -14.54
N ASN A 94 -13.99 30.12 -14.23
CA ASN A 94 -13.26 29.37 -13.20
C ASN A 94 -12.29 28.32 -13.78
N THR A 95 -12.21 28.21 -15.12
CA THR A 95 -11.32 27.26 -15.81
C THR A 95 -9.84 27.50 -15.48
N TRP A 96 -9.49 28.72 -15.08
CA TRP A 96 -8.16 29.08 -14.61
C TRP A 96 -7.88 28.49 -13.23
N VAL A 97 -8.77 28.67 -12.25
CA VAL A 97 -8.59 28.25 -10.85
C VAL A 97 -8.24 26.77 -10.72
N LEU A 98 -8.94 25.87 -11.42
CA LEU A 98 -8.61 24.45 -11.37
C LEU A 98 -7.20 24.18 -11.92
N ARG A 99 -6.80 24.88 -12.99
CA ARG A 99 -5.46 24.75 -13.59
C ARG A 99 -4.36 25.38 -12.72
N THR A 100 -4.57 26.57 -12.15
CA THR A 100 -3.62 27.23 -11.25
C THR A 100 -3.50 26.50 -9.92
N THR A 101 -4.61 26.02 -9.36
CA THR A 101 -4.64 25.31 -8.08
C THR A 101 -4.01 23.93 -8.19
N LEU A 102 -4.34 23.14 -9.23
CA LEU A 102 -3.69 21.84 -9.46
C LEU A 102 -2.22 21.98 -9.93
N GLY A 103 -1.86 23.11 -10.54
CA GLY A 103 -0.48 23.43 -10.87
C GLY A 103 0.36 23.92 -9.68
N ALA A 104 -0.28 24.34 -8.59
CA ALA A 104 0.41 24.89 -7.43
C ALA A 104 0.96 23.75 -6.54
N PRO A 105 2.28 23.69 -6.29
CA PRO A 105 2.87 22.65 -5.45
C PRO A 105 2.38 22.71 -4.00
N LEU A 106 2.03 23.91 -3.51
CA LEU A 106 1.45 24.10 -2.18
C LEU A 106 0.09 23.41 -2.01
N HIS A 107 -0.74 23.36 -3.05
CA HIS A 107 -2.02 22.66 -3.00
C HIS A 107 -1.81 21.16 -2.74
N TRP A 108 -0.85 20.54 -3.44
CA TRP A 108 -0.50 19.13 -3.22
C TRP A 108 0.10 18.87 -1.84
N LEU A 109 0.88 19.80 -1.29
CA LEU A 109 1.38 19.70 0.08
C LEU A 109 0.25 19.74 1.10
N ILE A 110 -0.73 20.64 0.92
CA ILE A 110 -1.92 20.71 1.79
C ILE A 110 -2.73 19.42 1.66
N VAL A 111 -2.99 18.93 0.44
CA VAL A 111 -3.72 17.69 0.21
C VAL A 111 -3.00 16.50 0.86
N LEU A 112 -1.68 16.38 0.69
CA LEU A 112 -0.88 15.33 1.34
C LEU A 112 -0.91 15.44 2.86
N LEU A 113 -0.71 16.63 3.41
CA LEU A 113 -0.72 16.87 4.85
C LEU A 113 -2.10 16.53 5.44
N THR A 114 -3.17 17.02 4.84
CA THR A 114 -4.56 16.73 5.25
C THR A 114 -4.85 15.24 5.17
N THR A 115 -4.41 14.57 4.10
CA THR A 115 -4.57 13.12 3.95
C THR A 115 -3.81 12.37 5.02
N VAL A 116 -2.55 12.72 5.28
CA VAL A 116 -1.74 12.07 6.34
C VAL A 116 -2.38 12.27 7.71
N VAL A 117 -2.78 13.50 8.06
CA VAL A 117 -3.41 13.82 9.35
C VAL A 117 -4.76 13.09 9.50
N ALA A 118 -5.57 13.04 8.45
CA ALA A 118 -6.86 12.33 8.45
C ALA A 118 -6.69 10.81 8.63
N LEU A 119 -5.61 10.23 8.12
CA LEU A 119 -5.32 8.79 8.20
C LEU A 119 -4.59 8.39 9.49
N LEU A 120 -3.90 9.33 10.12
CA LEU A 120 -3.12 9.13 11.34
C LEU A 120 -3.90 8.46 12.49
N PRO A 121 -5.13 8.89 12.87
CA PRO A 121 -5.86 8.25 13.96
C PRO A 121 -6.14 6.77 13.69
N ARG A 122 -6.58 6.43 12.47
CA ARG A 122 -6.83 5.04 12.07
C ARG A 122 -5.54 4.22 12.06
N PHE A 123 -4.45 4.79 11.54
CA PHE A 123 -3.17 4.12 11.49
C PHE A 123 -2.63 3.82 12.90
N VAL A 124 -2.66 4.80 13.79
CA VAL A 124 -2.23 4.63 15.19
C VAL A 124 -3.10 3.62 15.91
N VAL A 125 -4.42 3.71 15.80
CA VAL A 125 -5.33 2.73 16.42
C VAL A 125 -5.07 1.33 15.88
N LYS A 126 -4.93 1.14 14.55
CA LYS A 126 -4.61 -0.18 13.99
C LYS A 126 -3.24 -0.69 14.43
N CYS A 127 -2.22 0.16 14.52
CA CYS A 127 -0.90 -0.24 15.00
C CYS A 127 -0.92 -0.63 16.48
N VAL A 128 -1.61 0.15 17.32
CA VAL A 128 -1.77 -0.14 18.75
C VAL A 128 -2.54 -1.45 18.95
N TYR A 129 -3.65 -1.65 18.23
CA TYR A 129 -4.40 -2.91 18.28
C TYR A 129 -3.57 -4.10 17.79
N ALA A 130 -2.85 -3.97 16.67
CA ALA A 130 -1.99 -5.02 16.16
C ALA A 130 -0.83 -5.35 17.11
N SER A 131 -0.34 -4.36 17.87
CA SER A 131 0.75 -4.54 18.84
C SER A 131 0.28 -5.12 20.18
N LEU A 132 -0.91 -4.74 20.67
CA LEU A 132 -1.43 -5.19 21.96
C LEU A 132 -2.22 -6.49 21.86
N TRP A 133 -2.90 -6.73 20.74
CA TRP A 133 -3.68 -7.93 20.46
C TRP A 133 -3.44 -8.39 19.02
N PRO A 134 -2.33 -9.09 18.75
CA PRO A 134 -2.06 -9.62 17.41
C PRO A 134 -3.19 -10.59 17.03
N ASP A 135 -4.00 -10.17 16.04
CA ASP A 135 -5.07 -10.94 15.42
C ASP A 135 -4.55 -12.35 15.05
N ASP A 136 -5.34 -13.41 15.24
CA ASP A 136 -4.90 -14.80 14.97
C ASP A 136 -4.36 -14.96 13.54
N VAL A 137 -4.90 -14.18 12.60
CA VAL A 137 -4.42 -14.10 11.20
C VAL A 137 -3.02 -13.49 11.11
N THR A 138 -2.71 -12.46 11.90
CA THR A 138 -1.38 -11.85 11.94
C THR A 138 -0.39 -12.82 12.55
N ARG A 139 -0.79 -13.54 13.61
CA ARG A 139 0.02 -14.61 14.21
C ARG A 139 0.27 -15.74 13.21
N ALA A 140 -0.75 -16.19 12.49
CA ALA A 140 -0.63 -17.23 11.47
C ALA A 140 0.27 -16.81 10.29
N VAL A 141 0.20 -15.55 9.83
CA VAL A 141 1.09 -15.02 8.78
C VAL A 141 2.53 -14.91 9.27
N VAL A 142 2.75 -14.49 10.52
CA VAL A 142 4.09 -14.45 11.13
C VAL A 142 4.65 -15.86 11.28
N GLU A 143 3.85 -16.81 11.75
CA GLU A 143 4.21 -18.23 11.87
C GLU A 143 4.53 -18.85 10.52
N MET A 144 3.72 -18.62 9.48
CA MET A 144 4.01 -19.08 8.12
C MET A 144 5.34 -18.51 7.58
N LYS A 145 5.61 -17.21 7.81
CA LYS A 145 6.90 -16.60 7.44
C LYS A 145 8.07 -17.19 8.22
N GLN A 146 7.88 -17.50 9.51
CA GLN A 146 8.90 -18.16 10.33
C GLN A 146 9.15 -19.60 9.89
N ALA A 147 8.10 -20.36 9.55
CA ALA A 147 8.19 -21.72 9.04
C ALA A 147 8.92 -21.77 7.69
N ALA A 148 8.61 -20.84 6.77
CA ALA A 148 9.31 -20.71 5.49
C ALA A 148 10.81 -20.42 5.69
N LYS A 149 11.17 -19.45 6.54
CA LYS A 149 12.58 -19.14 6.88
C LYS A 149 13.31 -20.34 7.50
N ARG A 150 12.62 -21.14 8.32
CA ARG A 150 13.21 -22.34 8.92
C ARG A 150 13.50 -23.42 7.87
N GLY A 151 12.61 -23.57 6.88
CA GLY A 151 12.82 -24.43 5.71
C GLY A 151 14.04 -24.01 4.90
N ASP A 152 14.17 -22.72 4.58
CA ASP A 152 15.32 -22.20 3.81
C ASP A 152 16.65 -22.44 4.54
N ASN A 153 16.72 -22.14 5.84
CA ASN A 153 17.93 -22.38 6.63
C ASN A 153 18.28 -23.88 6.71
N PHE A 154 17.27 -24.75 6.80
CA PHE A 154 17.48 -26.20 6.78
C PHE A 154 18.02 -26.67 5.42
N LEU A 155 17.45 -26.19 4.31
CA LEU A 155 17.91 -26.49 2.95
C LEU A 155 19.35 -25.99 2.72
N VAL A 156 19.70 -24.81 3.23
CA VAL A 156 21.06 -24.26 3.17
C VAL A 156 22.04 -25.12 4.01
N SER A 157 21.65 -25.54 5.20
CA SER A 157 22.48 -26.42 6.04
C SER A 157 22.65 -27.81 5.42
N TRP A 158 21.60 -28.36 4.83
CA TRP A 158 21.62 -29.65 4.15
C TRP A 158 22.51 -29.61 2.90
N SER A 159 22.34 -28.59 2.05
CA SER A 159 23.21 -28.43 0.86
C SER A 159 24.68 -28.25 1.22
N ARG A 160 24.99 -27.53 2.32
CA ARG A 160 26.36 -27.45 2.86
C ARG A 160 26.90 -28.81 3.32
N SER A 161 26.07 -29.61 3.99
CA SER A 161 26.47 -30.94 4.50
C SER A 161 26.69 -31.96 3.37
N THR A 162 25.88 -31.89 2.32
CA THR A 162 26.02 -32.74 1.12
C THR A 162 27.18 -32.29 0.22
N SER A 163 27.55 -31.00 0.25
CA SER A 163 28.72 -30.49 -0.48
C SER A 163 30.05 -30.97 0.14
N THR A 164 30.10 -31.20 1.47
CA THR A 164 31.25 -31.81 2.14
C THR A 164 31.28 -33.34 2.08
N SER A 165 30.18 -34.01 1.69
CA SER A 165 30.24 -35.43 1.33
C SER A 165 30.78 -35.60 -0.09
N SER A 166 32.04 -35.24 -0.31
CA SER A 166 32.75 -35.60 -1.53
C SER A 166 32.89 -37.12 -1.59
N ILE A 167 32.03 -37.73 -2.40
CA ILE A 167 32.16 -39.00 -3.12
C ILE A 167 33.51 -39.69 -2.87
N TYR A 168 33.54 -40.66 -1.96
CA TYR A 168 34.54 -41.73 -2.04
C TYR A 168 34.24 -42.50 -3.31
N ARG A 169 34.91 -42.14 -4.41
CA ARG A 169 34.99 -43.01 -5.59
C ARG A 169 35.52 -44.34 -5.08
N ALA A 170 34.67 -45.37 -5.10
CA ALA A 170 35.09 -46.75 -5.03
C ALA A 170 36.09 -46.97 -6.18
N ALA A 171 37.39 -46.81 -5.89
CA ALA A 171 38.44 -47.38 -6.70
C ALA A 171 38.22 -48.88 -6.61
N ALA A 172 37.60 -49.41 -7.67
CA ALA A 172 37.24 -50.79 -7.81
C ALA A 172 38.45 -51.66 -7.44
N ALA A 173 38.24 -52.54 -6.48
CA ALA A 173 39.19 -53.58 -6.12
C ALA A 173 39.45 -54.43 -7.36
N GLU A 174 40.61 -54.22 -7.99
CA GLU A 174 41.12 -55.05 -9.07
C GLU A 174 41.50 -56.41 -8.49
N LYS A 175 40.55 -57.35 -8.54
CA LYS A 175 40.75 -58.73 -8.14
C LYS A 175 41.57 -59.43 -9.23
N HIS A 176 42.87 -59.53 -9.04
CA HIS A 176 43.75 -60.37 -9.87
C HIS A 176 43.34 -61.84 -9.72
N VAL A 177 42.68 -62.40 -10.74
CA VAL A 177 42.41 -63.85 -10.85
C VAL A 177 43.57 -64.47 -11.63
N ASN A 178 44.33 -65.38 -11.00
CA ASN A 178 45.47 -66.07 -11.60
C ASN A 178 45.01 -67.43 -12.20
N PRO A 179 45.11 -67.66 -13.52
CA PRO A 179 44.55 -68.84 -14.17
C PRO A 179 45.46 -70.10 -14.14
N GLN A 180 46.51 -70.16 -13.32
CA GLN A 180 47.55 -71.21 -13.45
C GLN A 180 47.50 -72.40 -12.45
N ILE A 181 46.42 -72.63 -11.68
CA ILE A 181 46.38 -73.75 -10.69
C ILE A 181 45.31 -74.80 -11.04
N LEU A 182 45.15 -75.15 -12.31
CA LEU A 182 44.35 -76.30 -12.73
C LEU A 182 44.94 -76.90 -14.02
N THR A 183 46.03 -77.67 -13.93
CA THR A 183 46.31 -78.86 -14.77
C THR A 183 47.67 -79.52 -14.42
N ALA A 184 47.66 -80.87 -14.40
CA ALA A 184 48.78 -81.84 -14.27
C ALA A 184 49.45 -81.93 -12.87
N VAL A 185 49.48 -83.02 -12.09
CA VAL A 185 49.59 -84.49 -12.30
C VAL A 185 50.75 -84.90 -13.21
N GLY A 186 51.85 -85.33 -12.59
CA GLY A 186 53.07 -85.85 -13.24
C GLY A 186 54.30 -85.61 -12.38
#